data_AF-A0A9D4Z0X8-F1
#
_entry.id   AF-A0A9D4Z0X8-F1
#
_cell.length_a   1.000
_cell.length_b   1.000
_cell.length_c   1.000
_cell.angle_alpha   90.00
_cell.angle_beta   90.00
_cell.angle_gamma   90.00
#
_symmetry.space_group_name_H-M   'P 1'
#
loop_
_entity.id
_entity.type
_entity.pdbx_description
1 polymer ?
#
loop_
_entity_poly.entity_id
_entity_poly.type
_entity_poly.pdbx_seq_one_letter_code
_entity_poly.pdbx_strand_id
1 'polypeptide(L)'
;MATVWSLIAYWILPIPLILFLLLSLPLPRNMRRGVLIFTQRVFDMPIIGAFKALHVMLWITAVAFLGSARQAHLIREAGKGASWTTPNMEISHLSKRWRAERNLWMCAFAFSAWVFLTALYRETARRMDAESRLADMERSEFTATETQTREPSAQREVTSRAAAAAADRRDRDRTPASSPSKPAAVGPAVVEGASTPGIQMQELKKDA
;
A
#
# COMPACT_ATOMS: atom_id res chain seq x y z
N MET A 1 24.51 -31.23 -8.56
CA MET A 1 24.74 -29.88 -9.13
C MET A 1 23.38 -29.23 -9.36
N ALA A 2 23.06 -28.16 -8.63
CA ALA A 2 21.84 -27.40 -8.90
C ALA A 2 22.01 -26.71 -10.25
N THR A 3 21.31 -27.20 -11.27
CA THR A 3 21.26 -26.53 -12.57
C THR A 3 20.46 -25.23 -12.41
N VAL A 4 20.75 -24.21 -13.24
CA VAL A 4 19.99 -22.94 -13.27
C VAL A 4 18.47 -23.20 -13.38
N TRP A 5 18.09 -24.27 -14.08
CA TRP A 5 16.71 -24.73 -14.20
C TRP A 5 16.08 -25.19 -12.89
N SER A 6 16.86 -25.87 -12.05
CA SER A 6 16.42 -26.26 -10.70
C SER A 6 16.17 -25.04 -9.83
N LEU A 7 17.02 -24.01 -9.93
CA LEU A 7 16.82 -22.76 -9.20
C LEU A 7 15.51 -22.06 -9.64
N ILE A 8 15.29 -21.97 -10.95
CA ILE A 8 14.07 -21.34 -11.48
C ILE A 8 12.82 -22.10 -11.01
N ALA A 9 12.82 -23.43 -11.15
CA ALA A 9 11.67 -24.26 -10.83
C ALA A 9 11.33 -24.31 -9.33
N TYR A 10 12.34 -24.38 -8.46
CA TYR A 10 12.12 -24.55 -7.02
C TYR A 10 12.09 -23.27 -6.21
N TRP A 11 12.67 -22.17 -6.71
CA TRP A 11 12.76 -20.92 -5.96
C TRP A 11 12.02 -19.76 -6.63
N ILE A 12 12.22 -19.56 -7.94
CA ILE A 12 11.67 -18.37 -8.61
C ILE A 12 10.19 -18.54 -8.97
N LEU A 13 9.77 -19.74 -9.31
CA LEU A 13 8.40 -20.05 -9.76
C LEU A 13 7.37 -20.22 -8.61
N PRO A 14 7.67 -20.87 -7.47
CA PRO A 14 6.67 -21.05 -6.41
C PRO A 14 6.33 -19.76 -5.67
N ILE A 15 7.28 -18.83 -5.52
CA ILE A 15 7.04 -17.55 -4.84
C ILE A 15 5.85 -16.77 -5.46
N PRO A 16 5.83 -16.48 -6.77
CA PRO A 16 4.72 -15.76 -7.37
C PRO A 16 3.43 -16.56 -7.37
N LEU A 17 3.48 -17.91 -7.45
CA LEU A 17 2.30 -18.76 -7.36
C LEU A 17 1.65 -18.71 -5.97
N ILE A 18 2.44 -18.79 -4.91
CA ILE A 18 1.94 -18.72 -3.54
C ILE A 18 1.31 -17.35 -3.28
N LEU A 19 1.99 -16.27 -3.69
CA LEU A 19 1.45 -14.91 -3.58
C LEU A 19 0.18 -14.73 -4.41
N PHE A 20 0.14 -15.27 -5.62
CA PHE A 20 -1.03 -15.23 -6.47
C PHE A 20 -2.22 -15.95 -5.82
N LEU A 21 -1.98 -17.15 -5.28
CA LEU A 21 -3.00 -17.90 -4.55
C LEU A 21 -3.50 -17.10 -3.35
N LEU A 22 -2.58 -16.54 -2.55
CA LEU A 22 -2.91 -15.72 -1.37
C LEU A 22 -3.77 -14.49 -1.73
N LEU A 23 -3.47 -13.83 -2.86
CA LEU A 23 -4.26 -12.69 -3.35
C LEU A 23 -5.60 -13.09 -3.97
N SER A 24 -5.71 -14.30 -4.52
CA SER A 24 -6.92 -14.79 -5.18
C SER A 24 -7.99 -15.27 -4.19
N LEU A 25 -7.62 -15.58 -2.95
CA LEU A 25 -8.55 -16.08 -1.95
C LEU A 25 -9.51 -14.96 -1.49
N PRO A 26 -10.82 -15.25 -1.38
CA PRO A 26 -11.80 -14.33 -0.83
C PRO A 26 -11.65 -14.23 0.70
N LEU A 27 -10.65 -13.47 1.15
CA LEU A 27 -10.31 -13.29 2.55
C LEU A 27 -11.10 -12.11 3.17
N PRO A 28 -11.40 -12.14 4.48
CA PRO A 28 -12.01 -11.01 5.17
C PRO A 28 -11.10 -9.77 5.12
N ARG A 29 -11.70 -8.57 5.13
CA ARG A 29 -11.01 -7.27 4.86
C ARG A 29 -9.70 -7.08 5.62
N ASN A 30 -9.65 -7.48 6.89
CA ASN A 30 -8.45 -7.34 7.72
C ASN A 30 -7.29 -8.24 7.25
N MET A 31 -7.59 -9.48 6.87
CA MET A 31 -6.59 -10.41 6.34
C MET A 31 -6.11 -9.97 4.95
N ARG A 32 -7.03 -9.50 4.10
CA ARG A 32 -6.70 -9.01 2.76
C ARG A 32 -5.73 -7.81 2.81
N ARG A 33 -5.92 -6.89 3.75
CA ARG A 33 -4.96 -5.80 4.03
C ARG A 33 -3.59 -6.33 4.43
N GLY A 34 -3.55 -7.31 5.34
CA GLY A 34 -2.29 -7.95 5.76
C GLY A 34 -1.55 -8.62 4.60
N VAL A 35 -2.26 -9.38 3.76
CA VAL A 35 -1.72 -10.02 2.55
C VAL A 35 -1.18 -9.00 1.56
N LEU A 36 -1.87 -7.86 1.38
CA LEU A 36 -1.40 -6.78 0.51
C LEU A 36 -0.14 -6.10 1.04
N ILE A 37 -0.08 -5.78 2.33
CA ILE A 37 1.11 -5.21 2.96
C ILE A 37 2.29 -6.18 2.87
N PHE A 38 2.04 -7.47 3.10
CA PHE A 38 3.05 -8.51 2.95
C PHE A 38 3.56 -8.60 1.51
N THR A 39 2.66 -8.62 0.53
CA THR A 39 3.02 -8.67 -0.89
C THR A 39 3.78 -7.42 -1.32
N GLN A 40 3.37 -6.25 -0.82
CA GLN A 40 4.07 -5.00 -1.03
C GLN A 40 5.48 -5.05 -0.43
N ARG A 41 5.66 -5.56 0.80
CA ARG A 41 6.97 -5.76 1.41
C ARG A 41 7.87 -6.67 0.58
N VAL A 42 7.31 -7.75 0.02
CA VAL A 42 8.06 -8.66 -0.86
C VAL A 42 8.48 -7.94 -2.15
N PHE A 43 7.62 -7.11 -2.74
CA PHE A 43 7.95 -6.37 -3.96
C PHE A 43 8.92 -5.22 -3.74
N ASP A 44 8.75 -4.48 -2.66
CA ASP A 44 9.55 -3.30 -2.31
C ASP A 44 10.87 -3.66 -1.60
N MET A 45 11.16 -4.95 -1.38
CA MET A 45 12.44 -5.38 -0.82
C MET A 45 13.60 -4.86 -1.71
N PRO A 46 14.49 -4.01 -1.19
CA PRO A 46 15.60 -3.48 -1.96
C PRO A 46 16.66 -4.57 -2.10
N ILE A 47 16.89 -5.04 -3.33
CA ILE A 47 17.94 -6.03 -3.60
C ILE A 47 19.26 -5.33 -3.94
N ILE A 48 19.23 -4.36 -4.86
CA ILE A 48 20.39 -3.58 -5.30
C ILE A 48 19.96 -2.11 -5.45
N GLY A 49 20.28 -1.26 -4.48
CA GLY A 49 19.97 0.18 -4.52
C GLY A 49 18.48 0.49 -4.71
N ALA A 50 18.14 1.31 -5.70
CA ALA A 50 16.77 1.73 -6.02
C ALA A 50 15.92 0.67 -6.76
N PHE A 51 16.51 -0.47 -7.14
CA PHE A 51 15.79 -1.52 -7.86
C PHE A 51 15.01 -2.41 -6.88
N LYS A 52 13.67 -2.31 -6.96
CA LYS A 52 12.75 -3.15 -6.20
C LYS A 52 12.85 -4.60 -6.66
N ALA A 53 12.68 -5.56 -5.73
CA ALA A 53 12.73 -6.99 -6.00
C ALA A 53 11.87 -7.43 -7.20
N LEU A 54 10.69 -6.84 -7.36
CA LEU A 54 9.79 -7.13 -8.49
C LEU A 54 10.45 -6.87 -9.84
N HIS A 55 11.15 -5.73 -10.00
CA HIS A 55 11.80 -5.37 -11.27
C HIS A 55 12.93 -6.34 -11.58
N VAL A 56 13.71 -6.71 -10.56
CA VAL A 56 14.82 -7.65 -10.68
C VAL A 56 14.31 -9.03 -11.09
N MET A 57 13.28 -9.55 -10.43
CA MET A 57 12.71 -10.86 -10.75
C MET A 57 12.07 -10.88 -12.14
N LEU A 58 11.36 -9.82 -12.52
CA LEU A 58 10.76 -9.69 -13.84
C LEU A 58 11.84 -9.62 -14.94
N TRP A 59 12.93 -8.90 -14.69
CA TRP A 59 14.05 -8.81 -15.62
C TRP A 59 14.80 -10.15 -15.76
N ILE A 60 15.12 -10.82 -14.64
CA ILE A 60 15.77 -12.14 -14.66
C ILE A 60 14.91 -13.15 -15.41
N THR A 61 13.62 -13.21 -15.13
CA THR A 61 12.70 -14.15 -15.80
C THR A 61 12.49 -13.80 -17.27
N ALA A 62 12.48 -12.52 -17.65
CA ALA A 62 12.43 -12.08 -19.04
C ALA A 62 13.70 -12.50 -19.82
N VAL A 63 14.89 -12.27 -19.26
CA VAL A 63 16.17 -12.67 -19.85
C VAL A 63 16.25 -14.19 -19.98
N ALA A 64 15.83 -14.93 -18.95
CA ALA A 64 15.79 -16.39 -18.98
C ALA A 64 14.81 -16.91 -20.05
N PHE A 65 13.65 -16.29 -20.20
CA PHE A 65 12.66 -16.62 -21.22
C PHE A 65 13.20 -16.37 -22.63
N LEU A 66 13.76 -15.18 -22.90
CA LEU A 66 14.36 -14.86 -24.20
C LEU A 66 15.55 -15.77 -24.53
N GLY A 67 16.41 -16.05 -23.54
CA GLY A 67 17.53 -16.98 -23.69
C GLY A 67 17.05 -18.39 -24.05
N SER A 68 16.01 -18.87 -23.38
CA SER A 68 15.38 -20.18 -23.67
C SER A 68 14.73 -20.21 -25.04
N ALA A 69 14.06 -19.13 -25.44
CA ALA A 69 13.40 -19.01 -26.74
C ALA A 69 14.43 -19.04 -27.87
N ARG A 70 15.53 -18.29 -27.72
CA ARG A 70 16.66 -18.33 -28.65
C ARG A 70 17.28 -19.72 -28.73
N GLN A 71 17.50 -20.39 -27.60
CA GLN A 71 18.08 -21.74 -27.57
C GLN A 71 17.16 -22.76 -28.27
N ALA A 72 15.86 -22.72 -28.00
CA ALA A 72 14.88 -23.58 -28.66
C ALA A 72 14.82 -23.32 -30.18
N HIS A 73 14.92 -22.07 -30.60
CA HIS A 73 14.99 -21.68 -32.01
C HIS A 73 16.22 -22.27 -32.70
N LEU A 74 17.41 -22.06 -32.14
CA LEU A 74 18.67 -22.56 -32.70
C LEU A 74 18.69 -24.09 -32.83
N ILE A 75 18.17 -24.82 -31.84
CA ILE A 75 18.07 -26.28 -31.89
C ILE A 75 17.09 -26.74 -32.98
N ARG A 76 15.98 -26.02 -33.14
CA ARG A 76 14.99 -26.29 -34.19
C ARG A 76 15.56 -26.02 -35.58
N GLU A 77 16.32 -24.95 -35.77
CA GLU A 77 17.00 -24.64 -37.03
C GLU A 77 18.07 -25.67 -37.37
N ALA A 78 18.88 -26.07 -36.39
CA ALA A 78 19.89 -27.12 -36.58
C ALA A 78 19.29 -28.45 -37.05
N GLY A 79 18.01 -28.72 -36.77
CA GLY A 79 17.32 -29.92 -37.23
C GLY A 79 16.74 -29.85 -38.65
N LYS A 80 16.53 -28.66 -39.22
CA LYS A 80 15.84 -28.49 -40.52
C LYS A 80 16.68 -28.93 -41.73
N GLY A 81 18.01 -28.97 -41.60
CA GLY A 81 18.93 -29.38 -42.66
C GLY A 81 19.86 -30.53 -42.26
N ALA A 82 19.60 -31.17 -41.14
CA ALA A 82 20.43 -32.28 -40.66
C ALA A 82 20.06 -33.57 -41.39
N SER A 83 21.03 -34.17 -42.09
CA SER A 83 20.94 -35.57 -42.51
C SER A 83 21.39 -36.46 -41.36
N TRP A 84 20.44 -37.18 -40.75
CA TRP A 84 20.75 -38.12 -39.67
C TRP A 84 21.29 -39.42 -40.28
N THR A 85 22.61 -39.61 -40.21
CA THR A 85 23.27 -40.83 -40.71
C THR A 85 23.01 -42.04 -39.81
N THR A 86 22.64 -41.83 -38.55
CA THR A 86 22.31 -42.89 -37.60
C THR A 86 21.07 -42.54 -36.78
N PRO A 87 20.22 -43.52 -36.41
CA PRO A 87 19.04 -43.30 -35.59
C PRO A 87 19.39 -42.75 -34.19
N ASN A 88 20.57 -43.06 -33.66
CA ASN A 88 21.04 -42.54 -32.39
C ASN A 88 21.25 -41.01 -32.42
N MET A 89 21.64 -40.44 -33.56
CA MET A 89 21.78 -39.00 -33.72
C MET A 89 20.43 -38.29 -33.72
N GLU A 90 19.43 -38.88 -34.38
CA GLU A 90 18.06 -38.37 -34.40
C GLU A 90 17.48 -38.35 -32.98
N ILE A 91 17.56 -39.48 -32.25
CA ILE A 91 17.08 -39.57 -30.86
C ILE A 91 17.79 -38.55 -29.96
N SER A 92 19.10 -38.38 -30.12
CA SER A 92 19.87 -37.38 -29.38
C SER A 92 19.37 -35.96 -29.65
N HIS A 93 19.10 -35.61 -30.92
CA HIS A 93 18.55 -34.31 -31.30
C HIS A 93 17.14 -34.08 -30.74
N LEU A 94 16.23 -35.05 -30.89
CA LEU A 94 14.89 -34.99 -30.32
C LEU A 94 14.93 -34.78 -28.81
N SER A 95 15.83 -35.49 -28.12
CA SER A 95 15.99 -35.35 -26.67
C SER A 95 16.49 -33.96 -26.27
N LYS A 96 17.36 -33.32 -27.07
CA LYS A 96 17.84 -31.95 -26.83
C LYS A 96 16.72 -30.94 -27.07
N ARG A 97 15.95 -31.13 -28.16
CA ARG A 97 14.79 -30.30 -28.50
C ARG A 97 13.74 -30.32 -27.39
N TRP A 98 13.36 -31.52 -26.92
CA TRP A 98 12.39 -31.67 -25.84
C TRP A 98 12.82 -30.95 -24.56
N ARG A 99 14.10 -31.08 -24.17
CA ARG A 99 14.64 -30.38 -22.99
C ARG A 99 14.60 -28.87 -23.16
N ALA A 100 14.94 -28.36 -24.34
CA ALA A 100 14.90 -26.93 -24.63
C ALA A 100 13.46 -26.39 -24.65
N GLU A 101 12.51 -27.11 -25.24
CA GLU A 101 11.09 -26.74 -25.23
C GLU A 101 10.52 -26.74 -23.80
N ARG A 102 10.79 -27.78 -23.00
CA ARG A 102 10.38 -27.81 -21.59
C ARG A 102 10.92 -26.61 -20.81
N ASN A 103 12.19 -26.30 -20.99
CA ASN A 103 12.85 -25.18 -20.33
C ASN A 103 12.24 -23.83 -20.75
N LEU A 104 11.94 -23.66 -22.04
CA LEU A 104 11.20 -22.51 -22.57
C LEU A 104 9.84 -22.36 -21.88
N TRP A 105 9.05 -23.43 -21.79
CA TRP A 105 7.74 -23.39 -21.15
C TRP A 105 7.83 -23.05 -19.66
N MET A 106 8.82 -23.59 -18.94
CA MET A 106 9.04 -23.24 -17.53
C MET A 106 9.36 -21.75 -17.36
N CYS A 107 10.22 -21.17 -18.21
CA CYS A 107 10.53 -19.74 -18.16
C CYS A 107 9.36 -18.87 -18.59
N ALA A 108 8.59 -19.28 -19.61
CA ALA A 108 7.38 -18.58 -20.04
C ALA A 108 6.35 -18.52 -18.91
N PHE A 109 6.16 -19.64 -18.21
CA PHE A 109 5.26 -19.72 -17.07
C PHE A 109 5.76 -18.88 -15.89
N ALA A 110 7.05 -18.95 -15.54
CA ALA A 110 7.61 -18.12 -14.48
C ALA A 110 7.45 -16.62 -14.79
N PHE A 111 7.81 -16.19 -16.00
CA PHE A 111 7.69 -14.79 -16.42
C PHE A 111 6.24 -14.32 -16.39
N SER A 112 5.32 -15.08 -16.99
CA SER A 112 3.89 -14.74 -16.99
C SER A 112 3.31 -14.73 -15.57
N ALA A 113 3.71 -15.63 -14.69
CA ALA A 113 3.28 -15.62 -13.28
C ALA A 113 3.67 -14.31 -12.57
N TRP A 114 4.89 -13.81 -12.79
CA TRP A 114 5.32 -12.52 -12.24
C TRP A 114 4.55 -11.33 -12.83
N VAL A 115 4.27 -11.36 -14.13
CA VAL A 115 3.46 -10.32 -14.80
C VAL A 115 2.02 -10.33 -14.26
N PHE A 116 1.37 -11.50 -14.20
CA PHE A 116 0.02 -11.65 -13.68
C PHE A 116 -0.08 -11.26 -12.22
N LEU A 117 0.90 -11.64 -11.40
CA LEU A 117 0.95 -11.25 -10.01
C LEU A 117 1.02 -9.72 -9.87
N THR A 118 1.83 -9.05 -10.69
CA THR A 118 1.91 -7.58 -10.70
C THR A 118 0.57 -6.94 -11.08
N ALA A 119 -0.09 -7.48 -12.11
CA ALA A 119 -1.41 -7.01 -12.54
C ALA A 119 -2.48 -7.21 -11.44
N LEU A 120 -2.50 -8.39 -10.82
CA LEU A 120 -3.43 -8.73 -9.74
C LEU A 120 -3.19 -7.86 -8.50
N TYR A 121 -1.94 -7.62 -8.13
CA TYR A 121 -1.59 -6.71 -7.04
C TYR A 121 -2.13 -5.29 -7.30
N ARG A 122 -1.94 -4.75 -8.51
CA ARG A 122 -2.47 -3.42 -8.87
C ARG A 122 -3.99 -3.37 -8.80
N GLU A 123 -4.65 -4.42 -9.26
CA GLU A 123 -6.11 -4.52 -9.24
C GLU A 123 -6.65 -4.63 -7.81
N THR A 124 -6.07 -5.49 -7.00
CA THR A 124 -6.45 -5.67 -5.58
C THR A 124 -6.20 -4.42 -4.75
N ALA A 125 -5.09 -3.71 -4.96
CA ALA A 125 -4.82 -2.42 -4.32
C ALA A 125 -5.89 -1.38 -4.69
N ARG A 126 -6.20 -1.22 -5.99
CA ARG A 126 -7.27 -0.31 -6.46
C ARG A 126 -8.63 -0.62 -5.85
N ARG A 127 -8.98 -1.91 -5.77
CA ARG A 127 -10.24 -2.34 -5.14
C ARG A 127 -10.28 -1.98 -3.67
N MET A 128 -9.19 -2.17 -2.93
CA MET A 128 -9.16 -1.79 -1.53
C MET A 128 -9.26 -0.28 -1.30
N ASP A 129 -8.62 0.53 -2.14
CA ASP A 129 -8.72 2.00 -2.06
C ASP A 129 -10.14 2.49 -2.36
N ALA A 130 -10.83 1.84 -3.31
CA ALA A 130 -12.23 2.13 -3.58
C ALA A 130 -13.12 1.72 -2.39
N GLU A 131 -12.91 0.53 -1.84
CA GLU A 131 -13.64 0.03 -0.66
C GLU A 131 -13.40 0.89 0.60
N SER A 132 -12.21 1.49 0.77
CA SER A 132 -11.93 2.39 1.90
C SER A 132 -12.66 3.72 1.76
N ARG A 133 -12.65 4.31 0.55
CA ARG A 133 -13.39 5.55 0.28
C ARG A 133 -14.88 5.41 0.52
N LEU A 134 -15.48 4.28 0.12
CA LEU A 134 -16.89 3.99 0.39
C LEU A 134 -17.17 3.90 1.89
N ALA A 135 -16.31 3.21 2.66
CA ALA A 135 -16.47 3.11 4.11
C ALA A 135 -16.31 4.46 4.82
N ASP A 136 -15.46 5.35 4.31
CA ASP A 136 -15.29 6.70 4.86
C ASP A 136 -16.51 7.58 4.54
N MET A 137 -17.09 7.46 3.35
CA MET A 137 -18.35 8.12 2.98
C MET A 137 -19.51 7.65 3.85
N GLU A 138 -19.70 6.34 4.02
CA GLU A 138 -20.74 5.75 4.89
C GLU A 138 -20.63 6.26 6.34
N ARG A 139 -19.39 6.35 6.87
CA ARG A 139 -19.16 6.92 8.20
C ARG A 139 -19.50 8.41 8.26
N SER A 140 -19.13 9.18 7.25
CA SER A 140 -19.39 10.62 7.22
C SER A 140 -20.89 10.93 7.10
N GLU A 141 -21.64 10.16 6.31
CA GLU A 141 -23.10 10.28 6.21
C GLU A 141 -23.79 9.95 7.54
N PHE A 142 -23.33 8.90 8.22
CA PHE A 142 -23.85 8.54 9.54
C PHE A 142 -23.59 9.65 10.57
N THR A 143 -22.36 10.17 10.65
CA THR A 143 -22.02 11.28 11.56
C THR A 143 -22.77 12.57 11.22
N ALA A 144 -22.93 12.90 9.94
CA ALA A 144 -23.72 14.06 9.52
C ALA A 144 -25.19 13.93 9.94
N THR A 145 -25.78 12.75 9.80
CA THR A 145 -27.17 12.47 10.21
C THR A 145 -27.35 12.54 11.73
N GLU A 146 -26.38 12.04 12.50
CA GLU A 146 -26.40 12.10 13.97
C GLU A 146 -26.27 13.55 14.48
N THR A 147 -25.41 14.36 13.85
CA THR A 147 -25.24 15.78 14.20
C THR A 147 -26.51 16.58 13.88
N GLN A 148 -27.15 16.29 12.74
CA GLN A 148 -28.40 16.95 12.34
C GLN A 148 -29.60 16.58 13.23
N THR A 149 -29.59 15.40 13.84
CA THR A 149 -30.67 14.97 14.76
C THR A 149 -30.50 15.54 16.17
N ARG A 150 -29.26 15.86 16.59
CA ARG A 150 -28.96 16.36 17.94
C ARG A 150 -28.96 17.89 18.07
N GLU A 151 -28.70 18.63 16.99
CA GLU A 151 -28.63 20.10 17.04
C GLU A 151 -29.97 20.87 17.16
N PRO A 152 -31.14 20.42 16.66
CA PRO A 152 -32.35 21.27 16.72
C PRO A 152 -33.00 21.33 18.11
N SER A 153 -32.66 20.42 19.03
CA SER A 153 -33.22 20.38 20.39
C SER A 153 -32.36 21.12 21.42
N ALA A 154 -31.03 21.01 21.36
CA ALA A 154 -30.14 21.67 22.33
C ALA A 154 -30.14 23.21 22.19
N GLN A 155 -30.11 23.75 20.98
CA GLN A 155 -30.18 25.21 20.79
C GLN A 155 -31.56 25.77 21.13
N ARG A 156 -32.64 24.99 20.91
CA ARG A 156 -34.01 25.39 21.25
C ARG A 156 -34.24 25.39 22.77
N GLU A 157 -33.62 24.46 23.49
CA GLU A 157 -33.73 24.37 24.96
C GLU A 157 -32.91 25.46 25.67
N VAL A 158 -31.73 25.82 25.14
CA VAL A 158 -30.92 26.92 25.70
C VAL A 158 -31.56 28.28 25.42
N THR A 159 -32.15 28.48 24.24
CA THR A 159 -32.89 29.72 23.93
C THR A 159 -34.21 29.83 24.69
N SER A 160 -34.95 28.73 24.90
CA SER A 160 -36.16 28.76 25.73
C SER A 160 -35.86 28.99 27.21
N ARG A 161 -34.75 28.44 27.74
CA ARG A 161 -34.36 28.62 29.14
C ARG A 161 -33.76 30.01 29.40
N ALA A 162 -33.02 30.56 28.44
CA ALA A 162 -32.55 31.95 28.48
C ALA A 162 -33.70 32.96 28.35
N ALA A 163 -34.70 32.69 27.50
CA ALA A 163 -35.89 33.53 27.39
C ALA A 163 -36.76 33.49 28.67
N ALA A 164 -36.90 32.32 29.31
CA ALA A 164 -37.59 32.19 30.60
C ALA A 164 -36.87 32.94 31.72
N ALA A 165 -35.54 32.87 31.79
CA ALA A 165 -34.74 33.62 32.76
C ALA A 165 -34.75 35.15 32.54
N ALA A 166 -34.92 35.60 31.29
CA ALA A 166 -35.06 37.02 30.96
C ALA A 166 -36.45 37.59 31.29
N ALA A 167 -37.50 36.76 31.22
CA ALA A 167 -38.86 37.14 31.64
C ALA A 167 -38.95 37.33 33.17
N ASP A 168 -38.28 36.46 33.94
CA ASP A 168 -38.26 36.51 35.41
C ASP A 168 -37.47 37.72 35.97
N ARG A 169 -36.52 38.27 35.20
CA ARG A 169 -35.79 39.49 35.57
C ARG A 169 -36.54 40.80 35.26
N ARG A 170 -37.52 40.78 34.35
CA ARG A 170 -38.24 42.00 33.94
C ARG A 170 -39.28 42.49 34.95
N ASP A 171 -39.64 41.66 35.93
CA ASP A 171 -40.63 41.99 36.96
C ASP A 171 -40.00 42.55 38.25
N ARG A 172 -38.66 42.59 38.36
CA ARG A 172 -37.94 43.09 39.54
C ARG A 172 -37.38 44.51 39.43
N ASP A 173 -37.22 45.05 38.24
CA ASP A 173 -36.64 46.39 38.05
C ASP A 173 -37.70 47.42 37.66
N ARG A 174 -38.48 47.87 38.65
CA ARG A 174 -39.33 49.06 38.51
C ARG A 174 -39.38 49.88 39.80
N THR A 175 -38.32 50.64 40.11
CA THR A 175 -38.33 51.99 40.74
C THR A 175 -36.90 52.52 41.01
N PRO A 176 -36.68 53.85 41.22
CA PRO A 176 -35.71 54.60 40.42
C PRO A 176 -34.55 55.27 41.19
N ALA A 177 -33.56 55.69 40.40
CA ALA A 177 -32.73 56.89 40.50
C ALA A 177 -31.99 57.23 41.82
N SER A 178 -30.64 57.18 41.76
CA SER A 178 -29.78 58.28 42.24
C SER A 178 -28.39 58.20 41.60
N SER A 179 -27.87 59.38 41.26
CA SER A 179 -26.70 59.67 40.42
C SER A 179 -25.39 59.79 41.27
N PRO A 180 -24.22 60.28 40.78
CA PRO A 180 -22.99 59.48 40.70
C PRO A 180 -21.79 60.05 41.48
N SER A 181 -20.75 59.24 41.69
CA SER A 181 -19.43 59.74 42.10
C SER A 181 -18.26 58.89 41.53
N LYS A 182 -17.42 59.59 40.75
CA LYS A 182 -16.03 59.32 40.33
C LYS A 182 -15.10 59.66 41.56
N PRO A 183 -13.84 59.18 41.75
CA PRO A 183 -12.78 59.11 40.72
C PRO A 183 -11.61 58.08 40.87
N ALA A 184 -10.69 58.15 39.87
CA ALA A 184 -9.23 57.90 39.84
C ALA A 184 -8.69 56.49 40.21
N ALA A 185 -8.10 55.70 39.30
CA ALA A 185 -6.81 55.84 38.58
C ALA A 185 -5.55 55.61 39.45
N VAL A 186 -4.90 54.43 39.31
CA VAL A 186 -3.43 54.20 39.39
C VAL A 186 -3.09 52.91 38.61
N GLY A 187 -2.08 52.99 37.72
CA GLY A 187 -1.51 51.85 36.96
C GLY A 187 -0.29 51.21 37.67
N PRO A 188 0.76 50.75 36.94
CA PRO A 188 0.93 49.34 36.55
C PRO A 188 2.27 48.70 36.99
N ALA A 189 2.40 47.37 36.90
CA ALA A 189 3.66 46.60 36.82
C ALA A 189 3.31 45.17 36.37
N VAL A 190 3.65 44.66 35.17
CA VAL A 190 4.97 44.25 34.64
C VAL A 190 5.77 43.39 35.62
N VAL A 191 5.71 42.06 35.45
CA VAL A 191 6.85 41.14 35.71
C VAL A 191 6.80 39.97 34.74
N GLU A 192 7.83 39.93 33.90
CA GLU A 192 8.35 38.85 33.05
C GLU A 192 8.75 37.60 33.86
N GLY A 193 8.66 36.42 33.23
CA GLY A 193 9.21 35.20 33.84
C GLY A 193 9.04 33.95 32.97
N ALA A 194 9.59 33.95 31.75
CA ALA A 194 9.74 32.74 30.94
C ALA A 194 11.23 32.40 30.82
N SER A 195 11.67 31.36 31.53
CA SER A 195 12.97 30.73 31.30
C SER A 195 12.92 29.24 31.65
N THR A 196 13.09 28.38 30.64
CA THR A 196 13.75 27.08 30.80
C THR A 196 14.36 26.69 29.45
N PRO A 197 15.69 26.52 29.35
CA PRO A 197 16.36 26.02 28.17
C PRO A 197 16.60 24.52 28.29
N GLY A 198 16.51 23.80 27.17
CA GLY A 198 16.97 22.43 27.10
C GLY A 198 16.60 21.76 25.80
N ILE A 199 17.59 21.57 24.92
CA ILE A 199 17.99 20.25 24.41
C ILE A 199 19.24 20.43 23.53
N GLN A 200 20.09 19.42 23.60
CA GLN A 200 21.51 19.38 23.34
C GLN A 200 21.88 19.33 21.86
N MET A 201 23.04 19.93 21.57
CA MET A 201 23.94 19.51 20.49
C MET A 201 24.36 18.05 20.67
N GLN A 202 24.35 17.28 19.59
CA GLN A 202 25.44 16.34 19.32
C GLN A 202 25.71 16.27 17.81
N GLU A 203 26.81 16.91 17.42
CA GLU A 203 27.59 16.54 16.25
C GLU A 203 28.05 15.09 16.38
N LEU A 204 28.04 14.33 15.28
CA LEU A 204 29.13 13.39 14.99
C LEU A 204 29.21 13.07 13.50
N LYS A 205 30.00 13.92 12.84
CA LYS A 205 30.96 13.64 11.76
C LYS A 205 31.34 12.16 11.60
N LYS A 206 31.29 11.64 10.36
CA LYS A 206 32.36 10.78 9.86
C LYS A 206 32.40 10.73 8.33
N ASP A 207 33.51 11.26 7.83
CA ASP A 207 34.07 11.08 6.50
C ASP A 207 34.48 9.61 6.27
N ALA A 208 34.22 9.10 5.08
CA ALA A 208 35.01 8.09 4.34
C ALA A 208 34.54 8.06 2.89
#